data_AF-A0A210QUM5-F1
#
_entry.id   AF-A0A210QUM5-F1
#
_cell.length_a   1.000
_cell.length_b   1.000
_cell.length_c   1.000
_cell.angle_alpha   90.00
_cell.angle_beta   90.00
_cell.angle_gamma   90.00
#
_symmetry.space_group_name_H-M   'P 1'
#
loop_
_entity.id
_entity.type
_entity.pdbx_description
1 polymer ?
#
loop_
_entity_poly.entity_id
_entity_poly.type
_entity_poly.pdbx_seq_one_letter_code
_entity_poly.pdbx_strand_id
1 'polypeptide(L)'
;MYCILASAIIGAASALCSLETCALVGTARPLNCKGIIIKNGGYCGCYDVCAKQAGESCQVRPELDGRWTYGSCEPGLICVPHGEMVGIGYGHCHIPRTTRWLTSMTHNTPCEQMRRARLLSMAVWQGEWTPVCDALGNFYTHQCDNIGQCFCVETHSGKMLTVKTLGAVDCSAQQEVTKEVTTTMIPTKAPAARFLDTMGMSHNTPCEQQRRARLMSMVVWQGQWVPVCDSKGNYLPHQCDNMGQCFCVETMKGTLLTAKSHGTVDCTGNQS
;
A
#
# COMPACT_ATOMS: atom_id res chain seq x y z
N MET A 1 55.07 -31.82 -37.71
CA MET A 1 55.24 -31.39 -36.30
C MET A 1 54.73 -29.96 -36.22
N TYR A 2 53.47 -29.78 -35.84
CA TYR A 2 52.79 -28.48 -35.78
C TYR A 2 53.13 -27.78 -34.46
N CYS A 3 53.59 -26.53 -34.54
CA CYS A 3 53.54 -25.58 -33.42
C CYS A 3 52.77 -24.35 -33.91
N ILE A 4 51.46 -24.38 -33.71
CA ILE A 4 50.59 -23.22 -33.95
C ILE A 4 50.75 -22.30 -32.73
N LEU A 5 51.23 -21.08 -33.00
CA LEU A 5 51.29 -19.98 -32.04
C LEU A 5 49.88 -19.70 -31.51
N ALA A 6 49.65 -19.99 -30.23
CA ALA A 6 48.43 -19.60 -29.54
C ALA A 6 48.50 -18.10 -29.23
N SER A 7 48.07 -17.27 -30.19
CA SER A 7 47.73 -15.88 -29.94
C SER A 7 46.52 -15.84 -29.01
N ALA A 8 46.75 -15.47 -27.76
CA ALA A 8 45.70 -15.13 -26.81
C ALA A 8 44.97 -13.88 -27.33
N ILE A 9 43.84 -14.10 -28.01
CA ILE A 9 42.86 -13.03 -28.22
C ILE A 9 42.14 -12.88 -26.89
N ILE A 10 42.68 -12.03 -26.03
CA ILE A 10 41.91 -11.49 -24.90
C ILE A 10 40.77 -10.70 -25.55
N GLY A 11 39.56 -11.26 -25.48
CA GLY A 11 38.36 -10.59 -25.95
C GLY A 11 38.27 -9.22 -25.28
N ALA A 12 38.40 -8.17 -26.08
CA ALA A 12 38.16 -6.80 -25.66
C ALA A 12 36.65 -6.61 -25.43
N ALA A 13 36.17 -7.08 -24.28
CA ALA A 13 34.78 -6.88 -23.85
C ALA A 13 34.70 -6.79 -22.32
N SER A 14 35.50 -5.89 -21.71
CA SER A 14 35.30 -5.42 -20.31
C SER A 14 36.35 -4.43 -19.79
N ALA A 15 37.22 -3.85 -20.63
CA ALA A 15 38.29 -2.96 -20.14
C ALA A 15 37.80 -1.66 -19.45
N LEU A 16 36.52 -1.31 -19.57
CA LEU A 16 35.98 -0.02 -19.13
C LEU A 16 35.31 -0.08 -17.74
N CYS A 17 35.00 -1.28 -17.24
CA CYS A 17 34.34 -1.49 -15.95
C CYS A 17 35.23 -2.33 -15.02
N SER A 18 36.38 -1.80 -14.60
CA SER A 18 37.26 -2.45 -13.62
C SER A 18 37.04 -1.88 -12.21
N LEU A 19 37.38 -2.66 -11.18
CA LEU A 19 37.38 -2.19 -9.79
C LEU A 19 38.25 -0.92 -9.60
N GLU A 20 39.33 -0.78 -10.37
CA GLU A 20 40.18 0.40 -10.37
C GLU A 20 39.46 1.63 -10.94
N THR A 21 38.67 1.46 -12.01
CA THR A 21 37.85 2.55 -12.55
C THR A 21 36.78 3.01 -11.56
N CYS A 22 36.19 2.11 -10.76
CA CYS A 22 35.25 2.49 -9.70
C CYS A 22 35.89 3.37 -8.62
N ALA A 23 37.14 3.10 -8.26
CA ALA A 23 37.87 3.89 -7.26
C ALA A 23 38.17 5.32 -7.73
N LEU A 24 38.31 5.53 -9.04
CA LEU A 24 38.60 6.85 -9.64
C LEU A 24 37.37 7.76 -9.76
N VAL A 25 36.17 7.19 -9.94
CA VAL A 25 34.93 7.97 -10.14
C VAL A 25 34.31 8.43 -8.81
N GLY A 26 34.74 7.83 -7.69
CA GLY A 26 34.34 8.23 -6.35
C GLY A 26 32.98 7.67 -5.91
N THR A 27 32.85 7.37 -4.61
CA THR A 27 31.65 6.82 -3.97
C THR A 27 30.75 7.91 -3.39
N ALA A 28 30.51 8.97 -4.15
CA ALA A 28 29.67 10.06 -3.66
C ALA A 28 28.23 9.56 -3.49
N ARG A 29 27.78 9.45 -2.23
CA ARG A 29 26.41 9.06 -1.90
C ARG A 29 25.50 10.26 -2.16
N PRO A 30 24.47 10.15 -3.00
CA PRO A 30 23.60 11.28 -3.28
C PRO A 30 22.73 11.57 -2.06
N LEU A 31 22.86 12.78 -1.49
CA LEU A 31 22.20 13.17 -0.24
C LEU A 31 20.88 13.95 -0.45
N ASN A 32 20.57 14.38 -1.67
CA ASN A 32 19.42 15.23 -1.99
C ASN A 32 18.70 14.79 -3.29
N CYS A 33 18.27 13.53 -3.35
CA CYS A 33 17.48 13.04 -4.48
C CYS A 33 16.03 13.53 -4.39
N LYS A 34 15.44 13.94 -5.52
CA LYS A 34 14.00 14.24 -5.59
C LYS A 34 13.16 12.96 -5.46
N GLY A 35 13.66 11.83 -5.97
CA GLY A 35 13.07 10.49 -5.83
C GLY A 35 13.96 9.57 -5.00
N ILE A 36 13.77 8.26 -5.15
CA ILE A 36 14.60 7.26 -4.45
C ILE A 36 16.06 7.23 -4.94
N ILE A 37 16.91 6.58 -4.14
CA ILE A 37 18.29 6.26 -4.51
C ILE A 37 18.32 4.90 -5.20
N ILE A 38 18.82 4.86 -6.44
CA ILE A 38 19.10 3.62 -7.17
C ILE A 38 20.48 3.13 -6.76
N LYS A 39 20.49 1.96 -6.11
CA LYS A 39 21.73 1.28 -5.72
C LYS A 39 22.50 0.84 -6.95
N ASN A 40 23.80 1.13 -7.01
CA ASN A 40 24.67 0.75 -8.12
C ASN A 40 24.13 1.20 -9.49
N GLY A 41 23.50 2.38 -9.57
CA GLY A 41 22.96 2.91 -10.82
C GLY A 41 23.92 3.84 -11.58
N GLY A 42 25.09 4.14 -11.00
CA GLY A 42 26.15 4.94 -11.61
C GLY A 42 26.98 4.19 -12.64
N TYR A 43 28.08 4.80 -13.10
CA TYR A 43 29.01 4.20 -14.07
C TYR A 43 29.39 2.77 -13.68
N CYS A 44 29.12 1.77 -14.54
CA CYS A 44 29.38 0.35 -14.29
C CYS A 44 28.85 -0.20 -12.94
N GLY A 45 27.88 0.47 -12.32
CA GLY A 45 27.35 0.14 -10.99
C GLY A 45 28.27 0.46 -9.82
N CYS A 46 29.28 1.31 -10.00
CA CYS A 46 30.26 1.65 -8.97
C CYS A 46 29.70 2.49 -7.80
N TYR A 47 28.59 3.21 -8.00
CA TYR A 47 28.00 4.10 -6.98
C TYR A 47 26.49 4.26 -7.17
N ASP A 48 25.87 4.82 -6.13
CA ASP A 48 24.43 5.09 -6.05
C ASP A 48 24.07 6.39 -6.80
N VAL A 49 22.93 6.41 -7.49
CA VAL A 49 22.43 7.62 -8.19
C VAL A 49 20.99 7.92 -7.83
N CYS A 50 20.57 9.17 -8.04
CA CYS A 50 19.16 9.53 -7.89
C CYS A 50 18.33 8.97 -9.04
N ALA A 51 17.19 8.38 -8.72
CA ALA A 51 16.18 8.02 -9.71
C ALA A 51 15.64 9.28 -10.42
N LYS A 52 15.43 9.16 -11.74
CA LYS A 52 14.79 10.19 -12.56
C LYS A 52 13.28 10.18 -12.39
N GLN A 53 12.70 11.37 -12.25
CA GLN A 53 11.26 11.56 -12.08
C GLN A 53 10.52 11.66 -13.41
N ALA A 54 9.18 11.62 -13.37
CA ALA A 54 8.36 11.72 -14.57
C ALA A 54 8.64 13.01 -15.35
N GLY A 55 8.86 12.88 -16.66
CA GLY A 55 9.24 13.96 -17.57
C GLY A 55 10.74 14.24 -17.64
N GLU A 56 11.57 13.68 -16.75
CA GLU A 56 13.02 13.87 -16.82
C GLU A 56 13.65 12.99 -17.91
N SER A 57 14.74 13.46 -18.51
CA SER A 57 15.52 12.70 -19.48
C SER A 57 16.15 11.48 -18.84
N CYS A 58 16.06 10.35 -19.52
CA CYS A 58 16.56 9.06 -19.08
C CYS A 58 17.25 8.33 -20.22
N GLN A 59 17.97 7.27 -19.87
CA GLN A 59 18.63 6.41 -20.83
C GLN A 59 17.91 5.05 -20.89
N VAL A 60 17.69 4.54 -22.10
CA VAL A 60 16.97 3.27 -22.37
C VAL A 60 17.91 2.08 -22.22
N ARG A 61 19.19 2.26 -22.60
CA ARG A 61 20.26 1.25 -22.50
C ARG A 61 21.58 1.91 -22.18
N PRO A 62 22.46 1.26 -21.39
CA PRO A 62 23.79 1.79 -21.14
C PRO A 62 24.52 2.02 -22.46
N GLU A 63 25.36 3.04 -22.48
CA GLU A 63 26.23 3.32 -23.62
C GLU A 63 27.24 2.17 -23.80
N LEU A 64 27.89 2.08 -24.95
CA LEU A 64 28.79 0.95 -25.27
C LEU A 64 29.94 0.77 -24.25
N ASP A 65 30.26 1.82 -23.48
CA ASP A 65 31.23 1.85 -22.40
C ASP A 65 30.64 1.50 -21.00
N GLY A 66 29.37 1.14 -20.91
CA GLY A 66 28.69 0.83 -19.63
C GLY A 66 28.24 2.08 -18.85
N ARG A 67 28.30 3.26 -19.47
CA ARG A 67 27.92 4.53 -18.84
C ARG A 67 26.42 4.78 -18.91
N TRP A 68 25.89 5.30 -17.80
CA TRP A 68 24.53 5.82 -17.67
C TRP A 68 24.58 7.35 -17.53
N THR A 69 24.79 8.06 -18.64
CA THR A 69 24.94 9.53 -18.66
C THR A 69 23.67 10.25 -18.23
N TYR A 70 22.50 9.74 -18.67
CA TYR A 70 21.21 10.35 -18.37
C TYR A 70 20.45 9.65 -17.24
N GLY A 71 21.00 8.57 -16.70
CA GLY A 71 20.44 7.84 -15.54
C GLY A 71 19.15 7.07 -15.83
N SER A 72 18.65 6.41 -14.79
CA SER A 72 17.50 5.51 -14.85
C SER A 72 16.27 6.11 -14.16
N CYS A 73 15.09 5.78 -14.69
CA CYS A 73 13.83 6.22 -14.11
C CYS A 73 13.54 5.57 -12.75
N GLU A 74 12.75 6.26 -11.94
CA GLU A 74 12.21 5.74 -10.68
C GLU A 74 11.36 4.49 -10.90
N PRO A 75 11.37 3.50 -9.98
CA PRO A 75 10.50 2.33 -10.08
C PRO A 75 9.04 2.72 -10.30
N GLY A 76 8.43 2.14 -11.34
CA GLY A 76 7.07 2.49 -11.76
C GLY A 76 7.01 3.46 -12.95
N LEU A 77 8.13 4.04 -13.37
CA LEU A 77 8.26 4.82 -14.61
C LEU A 77 9.04 4.03 -15.66
N ILE A 78 8.68 4.22 -16.93
CA ILE A 78 9.40 3.65 -18.06
C ILE A 78 10.13 4.74 -18.84
N CYS A 79 11.37 4.48 -19.26
CA CYS A 79 12.09 5.40 -20.14
C CYS A 79 11.58 5.24 -21.57
N VAL A 80 10.84 6.22 -22.08
CA VAL A 80 10.24 6.18 -23.42
C VAL A 80 11.06 7.07 -24.36
N PRO A 81 11.58 6.54 -25.49
CA PRO A 81 12.23 7.35 -26.51
C PRO A 81 11.26 8.41 -27.05
N HIS A 82 11.71 9.65 -27.25
CA HIS A 82 10.88 10.72 -27.79
C HIS A 82 11.55 11.41 -28.98
N GLY A 83 10.82 11.57 -30.09
CA GLY A 83 11.31 12.25 -31.31
C GLY A 83 12.33 11.45 -32.12
N GLU A 84 13.21 12.14 -32.86
CA GLU A 84 14.26 11.58 -33.72
C GLU A 84 15.39 10.85 -32.96
N MET A 85 15.37 10.83 -31.62
CA MET A 85 16.43 10.26 -30.77
C MET A 85 16.29 8.74 -30.50
N VAL A 86 15.48 8.03 -31.30
CA VAL A 86 15.24 6.57 -31.16
C VAL A 86 16.54 5.75 -31.32
N GLY A 87 17.50 6.25 -32.10
CA GLY A 87 18.77 5.56 -32.38
C GLY A 87 19.87 5.72 -31.34
N ILE A 88 19.72 6.65 -30.38
CA ILE A 88 20.81 7.06 -29.46
C ILE A 88 20.63 6.52 -28.04
N GLY A 89 19.53 5.81 -27.78
CA GLY A 89 19.29 5.19 -26.48
C GLY A 89 18.86 6.16 -25.37
N TYR A 90 18.35 7.35 -25.71
CA TYR A 90 17.82 8.33 -24.76
C TYR A 90 16.31 8.49 -24.88
N GLY A 91 15.67 8.92 -23.79
CA GLY A 91 14.22 9.08 -23.70
C GLY A 91 13.83 9.98 -22.54
N HIS A 92 12.54 9.96 -22.20
CA HIS A 92 11.99 10.63 -21.02
C HIS A 92 11.22 9.64 -20.15
N CYS A 93 11.30 9.81 -18.84
CA CYS A 93 10.58 8.97 -17.90
C CYS A 93 9.09 9.24 -18.02
N HIS A 94 8.34 8.26 -18.46
CA HIS A 94 6.89 8.35 -18.58
C HIS A 94 6.24 7.40 -17.58
N ILE A 95 5.17 7.86 -16.94
CA ILE A 95 4.23 6.97 -16.24
C ILE A 95 3.65 6.04 -17.30
N PRO A 96 3.85 4.71 -17.25
CA PRO A 96 3.33 3.82 -18.27
C PRO A 96 1.80 3.99 -18.35
N ARG A 97 1.32 4.56 -19.46
CA ARG A 97 -0.10 4.45 -19.80
C ARG A 97 -0.32 2.98 -20.08
N THR A 98 -0.91 2.28 -19.13
CA THR A 98 -1.15 0.84 -19.16
C THR A 98 -1.62 0.41 -20.55
N THR A 99 -0.73 -0.19 -21.34
CA THR A 99 -1.18 -0.95 -22.49
C THR A 99 -1.96 -2.11 -21.91
N ARG A 100 -3.23 -2.16 -22.29
CA ARG A 100 -4.29 -3.11 -21.91
C ARG A 100 -3.92 -4.60 -21.96
N TRP A 101 -2.71 -4.92 -22.42
CA TRP A 101 -2.19 -6.26 -22.66
C TRP A 101 -1.35 -6.83 -21.51
N LEU A 102 -0.73 -6.00 -20.64
CA LEU A 102 -0.06 -6.50 -19.42
C LEU A 102 -1.03 -6.75 -18.26
N THR A 103 -2.19 -6.09 -18.26
CA THR A 103 -3.25 -6.26 -17.26
C THR A 103 -3.99 -7.59 -17.35
N SER A 104 -3.84 -8.37 -18.43
CA SER A 104 -4.53 -9.67 -18.50
C SER A 104 -3.86 -10.77 -17.66
N MET A 105 -2.55 -10.66 -17.37
CA MET A 105 -1.82 -11.66 -16.58
C MET A 105 -1.72 -11.27 -15.10
N THR A 106 -1.62 -9.98 -14.76
CA THR A 106 -1.44 -9.53 -13.37
C THR A 106 -2.73 -9.53 -12.54
N HIS A 107 -3.92 -9.45 -13.16
CA HIS A 107 -5.20 -9.45 -12.44
C HIS A 107 -5.61 -10.82 -11.86
N ASN A 108 -4.96 -11.90 -12.29
CA ASN A 108 -5.26 -13.27 -11.85
C ASN A 108 -4.24 -13.81 -10.83
N THR A 109 -3.29 -13.02 -10.35
CA THR A 109 -2.38 -13.49 -9.32
C THR A 109 -3.09 -13.60 -7.96
N PRO A 110 -2.65 -14.50 -7.06
CA PRO A 110 -3.28 -14.63 -5.75
C PRO A 110 -3.33 -13.32 -4.94
N CYS A 111 -2.27 -12.49 -5.02
CA CYS A 111 -2.24 -11.20 -4.31
C CYS A 111 -3.28 -10.21 -4.85
N GLU A 112 -3.33 -10.02 -6.17
CA GLU A 112 -4.27 -9.06 -6.77
C GLU A 112 -5.73 -9.53 -6.66
N GLN A 113 -5.98 -10.85 -6.73
CA GLN A 113 -7.30 -11.40 -6.44
C GLN A 113 -7.74 -11.10 -5.00
N MET A 114 -6.87 -11.34 -4.02
CA MET A 114 -7.16 -11.06 -2.61
C MET A 114 -7.36 -9.55 -2.39
N ARG A 115 -6.49 -8.71 -2.96
CA ARG A 115 -6.61 -7.25 -2.90
C ARG A 115 -7.95 -6.79 -3.46
N ARG A 116 -8.33 -7.30 -4.63
CA ARG A 116 -9.61 -6.97 -5.27
C ARG A 116 -10.80 -7.44 -4.43
N ALA A 117 -10.77 -8.66 -3.90
CA ALA A 117 -11.84 -9.17 -3.05
C ALA A 117 -12.04 -8.30 -1.80
N ARG A 118 -10.95 -7.85 -1.18
CA ARG A 118 -11.00 -6.95 -0.01
C ARG A 118 -11.50 -5.55 -0.36
N LEU A 119 -11.11 -5.00 -1.52
CA LEU A 119 -11.60 -3.70 -1.97
C LEU A 119 -13.08 -3.74 -2.38
N LEU A 120 -13.51 -4.83 -3.03
CA LEU A 120 -14.89 -5.03 -3.47
C LEU A 120 -15.86 -5.35 -2.33
N SER A 121 -15.38 -5.95 -1.23
CA SER A 121 -16.23 -6.21 -0.07
C SER A 121 -16.76 -4.91 0.54
N MET A 122 -16.02 -3.80 0.37
CA MET A 122 -16.32 -2.49 0.94
C MET A 122 -16.52 -2.58 2.46
N ALA A 123 -15.98 -3.63 3.10
CA ALA A 123 -16.09 -3.91 4.51
C ALA A 123 -14.71 -3.85 5.15
N VAL A 124 -14.56 -3.04 6.19
CA VAL A 124 -13.32 -2.85 6.91
C VAL A 124 -13.44 -3.41 8.31
N TRP A 125 -12.85 -4.59 8.50
CA TRP A 125 -12.79 -5.30 9.77
C TRP A 125 -11.48 -5.01 10.49
N GLN A 126 -11.54 -4.81 11.80
CA GLN A 126 -10.36 -4.59 12.63
C GLN A 126 -9.45 -5.81 12.56
N GLY A 127 -8.16 -5.57 12.28
CA GLY A 127 -7.14 -6.60 12.17
C GLY A 127 -7.13 -7.27 10.81
N GLU A 128 -7.98 -6.85 9.89
CA GLU A 128 -7.95 -7.31 8.50
C GLU A 128 -6.95 -6.48 7.69
N TRP A 129 -6.33 -7.10 6.68
CA TRP A 129 -5.37 -6.42 5.82
C TRP A 129 -5.77 -6.49 4.35
N THR A 130 -5.44 -5.44 3.62
CA THR A 130 -5.46 -5.42 2.16
C THR A 130 -4.03 -5.65 1.69
N PRO A 131 -3.73 -6.74 0.96
CA PRO A 131 -2.35 -7.07 0.64
C PRO A 131 -1.72 -6.04 -0.31
N VAL A 132 -0.45 -5.73 -0.06
CA VAL A 132 0.39 -4.95 -0.96
C VAL A 132 1.08 -5.90 -1.93
N CYS A 133 0.89 -5.68 -3.22
CA CYS A 133 1.44 -6.51 -4.29
C CYS A 133 2.56 -5.77 -5.03
N ASP A 134 3.56 -6.52 -5.48
CA ASP A 134 4.63 -6.02 -6.36
C ASP A 134 4.15 -5.83 -7.81
N ALA A 135 5.03 -5.36 -8.70
CA ALA A 135 4.70 -5.15 -10.11
C ALA A 135 4.36 -6.44 -10.89
N LEU A 136 4.75 -7.61 -10.37
CA LEU A 136 4.45 -8.92 -10.95
C LEU A 136 3.17 -9.52 -10.36
N GLY A 137 2.58 -8.90 -9.34
CA GLY A 137 1.40 -9.37 -8.63
C GLY A 137 1.71 -10.41 -7.54
N ASN A 138 2.96 -10.51 -7.07
CA ASN A 138 3.31 -11.29 -5.88
C ASN A 138 3.10 -10.44 -4.61
N PHE A 139 2.97 -11.10 -3.47
CA PHE A 139 2.90 -10.42 -2.17
C PHE A 139 4.26 -9.83 -1.80
N TYR A 140 4.27 -8.57 -1.36
CA TYR A 140 5.41 -8.08 -0.57
C TYR A 140 5.54 -8.92 0.71
N THR A 141 6.77 -9.29 1.06
CA THR A 141 7.01 -10.11 2.26
C THR A 141 6.56 -9.40 3.53
N HIS A 142 6.74 -8.09 3.61
CA HIS A 142 6.24 -7.27 4.71
C HIS A 142 4.80 -6.79 4.43
N GLN A 143 3.85 -7.15 5.30
CA GLN A 143 2.45 -6.74 5.22
C GLN A 143 2.01 -6.15 6.56
N CYS A 144 1.04 -5.24 6.53
CA CYS A 144 0.44 -4.68 7.75
C CYS A 144 -1.08 -4.65 7.63
N ASP A 145 -1.76 -4.84 8.76
CA ASP A 145 -3.21 -4.68 8.87
C ASP A 145 -3.63 -3.22 9.12
N ASN A 146 -4.94 -2.99 9.14
CA ASN A 146 -5.52 -1.68 9.35
C ASN A 146 -5.43 -1.13 10.78
N ILE A 147 -4.87 -1.89 11.73
CA ILE A 147 -4.56 -1.44 13.09
C ILE A 147 -3.04 -1.18 13.23
N GLY A 148 -2.27 -1.33 12.16
CA GLY A 148 -0.83 -1.10 12.15
C GLY A 148 -0.01 -2.25 12.73
N GLN A 149 -0.59 -3.45 12.80
CA GLN A 149 0.18 -4.65 13.10
C GLN A 149 0.80 -5.20 11.82
N CYS A 150 2.12 -5.31 11.78
CA CYS A 150 2.86 -5.84 10.65
C CYS A 150 3.33 -7.28 10.91
N PHE A 151 3.47 -8.03 9.82
CA PHE A 151 3.83 -9.44 9.80
C PHE A 151 4.45 -9.81 8.44
N CYS A 152 5.16 -10.93 8.42
CA CYS A 152 5.77 -11.44 7.21
C CYS A 152 4.87 -12.49 6.54
N VAL A 153 4.81 -12.44 5.21
CA VAL A 153 4.11 -13.42 4.37
C VAL A 153 5.04 -14.00 3.32
N GLU A 154 4.69 -15.19 2.84
CA GLU A 154 5.34 -15.80 1.70
C GLU A 154 4.97 -15.09 0.38
N THR A 155 5.96 -14.80 -0.46
CA THR A 155 5.84 -13.98 -1.67
C THR A 155 4.78 -14.46 -2.66
N HIS A 156 4.63 -15.77 -2.88
CA HIS A 156 3.70 -16.27 -3.90
C HIS A 156 2.31 -16.64 -3.36
N SER A 157 2.23 -17.15 -2.12
CA SER A 157 0.98 -17.64 -1.54
C SER A 157 0.27 -16.63 -0.64
N GLY A 158 1.02 -15.67 -0.07
CA GLY A 158 0.51 -14.77 0.95
C GLY A 158 0.32 -15.44 2.32
N LYS A 159 0.83 -16.68 2.50
CA LYS A 159 0.76 -17.39 3.77
C LYS A 159 1.54 -16.63 4.83
N MET A 160 0.91 -16.33 5.96
CA MET A 160 1.57 -15.69 7.10
C MET A 160 2.67 -16.61 7.64
N LEU A 161 3.89 -16.07 7.68
CA LEU A 161 5.08 -16.70 8.23
C LEU A 161 5.28 -16.32 9.70
N THR A 162 4.85 -15.11 10.08
CA THR A 162 4.95 -14.60 11.45
C THR A 162 3.59 -14.20 12.00
N VAL A 163 3.52 -14.09 13.34
CA VAL A 163 2.39 -13.45 14.02
C VAL A 163 2.38 -11.95 13.77
N LYS A 164 1.22 -11.32 13.97
CA LYS A 164 1.05 -9.87 13.87
C LYS A 164 1.67 -9.18 15.07
N THR A 165 2.49 -8.18 14.81
CA THR A 165 3.16 -7.39 15.85
C THR A 165 3.02 -5.90 15.56
N LEU A 166 2.88 -5.07 16.59
CA LEU A 166 2.79 -3.62 16.42
C LEU A 166 4.13 -3.06 15.95
N GLY A 167 4.15 -2.37 14.82
CA GLY A 167 5.36 -1.74 14.27
C GLY A 167 6.12 -2.59 13.25
N ALA A 168 7.38 -2.22 12.99
CA ALA A 168 8.18 -2.79 11.91
C ALA A 168 8.66 -4.22 12.23
N VAL A 169 8.51 -5.13 11.26
CA VAL A 169 9.02 -6.51 11.32
C VAL A 169 10.12 -6.71 10.28
N ASP A 170 11.17 -7.44 10.64
CA ASP A 170 12.23 -7.82 9.70
C ASP A 170 11.88 -9.14 9.02
N CYS A 171 11.61 -9.08 7.71
CA CYS A 171 11.23 -10.23 6.89
C CYS A 171 12.41 -10.83 6.11
N SER A 172 13.65 -10.48 6.47
CA SER A 172 14.87 -10.91 5.79
C SER A 172 15.35 -12.32 6.19
N ALA A 173 14.75 -12.90 7.23
CA ALA A 173 15.11 -14.22 7.75
C ALA A 173 13.99 -15.24 7.49
N GLN A 174 14.27 -16.23 6.63
CA GLN A 174 13.47 -17.44 6.56
C GLN A 174 13.96 -18.45 7.60
N GLN A 175 13.00 -19.11 8.23
CA GLN A 175 13.04 -20.34 9.05
C GLN A 175 13.04 -20.24 10.61
N GLU A 176 11.97 -20.85 11.13
CA GLU A 176 11.70 -21.48 12.42
C GLU A 176 11.05 -20.72 13.59
N VAL A 177 9.95 -21.35 14.02
CA VAL A 177 8.98 -21.04 15.06
C VAL A 177 9.56 -21.36 16.44
N THR A 178 9.31 -20.53 17.47
CA THR A 178 8.67 -20.94 18.75
C THR A 178 8.54 -19.79 19.76
N LYS A 179 7.31 -19.64 20.29
CA LYS A 179 6.89 -19.39 21.69
C LYS A 179 7.35 -18.11 22.41
N GLU A 180 6.41 -17.19 22.64
CA GLU A 180 5.66 -16.92 23.90
C GLU A 180 6.13 -15.53 24.39
N VAL A 181 5.30 -14.53 24.70
CA VAL A 181 4.60 -14.31 25.98
C VAL A 181 3.94 -12.91 25.92
N THR A 182 2.65 -12.85 26.27
CA THR A 182 1.91 -11.79 27.02
C THR A 182 1.64 -10.40 26.42
N THR A 183 0.40 -10.28 25.92
CA THR A 183 -0.65 -9.27 26.24
C THR A 183 -0.25 -7.98 26.97
N THR A 184 -0.68 -6.83 26.43
CA THR A 184 -1.38 -5.79 27.20
C THR A 184 -2.17 -4.85 26.26
N MET A 185 -3.48 -4.78 26.47
CA MET A 185 -4.41 -3.86 25.81
C MET A 185 -4.60 -2.62 26.70
N ILE A 186 -4.57 -1.40 26.14
CA ILE A 186 -5.27 -0.22 26.70
C ILE A 186 -5.75 0.68 25.52
N PRO A 187 -6.98 1.26 25.60
CA PRO A 187 -7.61 2.00 24.51
C PRO A 187 -7.35 3.51 24.60
N THR A 188 -7.39 4.22 23.48
CA THR A 188 -7.57 5.69 23.49
C THR A 188 -8.61 6.17 22.49
N LYS A 189 -9.62 6.83 23.06
CA LYS A 189 -10.59 7.71 22.42
C LYS A 189 -9.88 8.88 21.74
N ALA A 190 -10.40 9.30 20.59
CA ALA A 190 -10.52 10.72 20.28
C ALA A 190 -11.54 10.95 19.15
N PRO A 191 -12.11 12.17 19.05
CA PRO A 191 -13.47 12.39 18.60
C PRO A 191 -13.59 12.74 17.13
N ALA A 192 -14.80 12.55 16.62
CA ALA A 192 -15.26 13.10 15.35
C ALA A 192 -15.79 14.53 15.53
N ALA A 193 -15.41 15.42 14.60
CA ALA A 193 -16.16 16.59 14.15
C ALA A 193 -15.33 17.27 13.04
N ARG A 194 -15.82 17.99 12.02
CA ARG A 194 -17.11 18.34 11.41
C ARG A 194 -16.72 19.22 10.20
N PHE A 195 -17.32 19.07 9.02
CA PHE A 195 -17.40 20.07 7.92
C PHE A 195 -18.05 19.35 6.72
N LEU A 196 -19.14 19.73 6.06
CA LEU A 196 -19.87 20.99 5.89
C LEU A 196 -21.38 20.69 5.73
N ASP A 197 -22.21 21.55 6.31
CA ASP A 197 -23.55 21.86 5.79
C ASP A 197 -23.38 22.83 4.62
N THR A 198 -23.96 22.56 3.44
CA THR A 198 -24.86 23.52 2.77
C THR A 198 -25.66 22.90 1.62
N MET A 199 -26.94 23.29 1.59
CA MET A 199 -27.92 23.31 0.48
C MET A 199 -28.86 22.11 0.31
N GLY A 200 -30.09 22.28 0.83
CA GLY A 200 -31.31 22.08 0.02
C GLY A 200 -32.21 20.87 0.32
N MET A 201 -33.17 21.07 1.22
CA MET A 201 -34.56 20.55 1.18
C MET A 201 -34.82 19.03 1.19
N SER A 202 -34.85 18.48 2.41
CA SER A 202 -35.94 17.64 2.96
C SER A 202 -35.80 17.74 4.48
N HIS A 203 -36.89 17.80 5.25
CA HIS A 203 -36.85 17.77 6.72
C HIS A 203 -36.37 16.39 7.19
N ASN A 204 -35.09 16.08 6.97
CA ASN A 204 -34.49 14.86 7.48
C ASN A 204 -34.15 15.10 8.94
N THR A 205 -34.79 14.37 9.82
CA THR A 205 -34.50 14.41 11.25
C THR A 205 -33.04 14.01 11.51
N PRO A 206 -32.48 14.32 12.71
CA PRO A 206 -31.11 13.93 13.04
C PRO A 206 -30.85 12.42 12.82
N CYS A 207 -31.82 11.57 13.18
CA CYS A 207 -31.71 10.12 12.97
C CYS A 207 -31.67 9.76 11.48
N GLU A 208 -32.57 10.32 10.66
CA GLU A 208 -32.62 10.03 9.22
C GLU A 208 -31.38 10.54 8.48
N GLN A 209 -30.87 11.71 8.88
CA GLN A 209 -29.62 12.25 8.34
C GLN A 209 -28.45 11.32 8.67
N GLN A 210 -28.33 10.88 9.92
CA GLN A 210 -27.27 9.95 10.33
C GLN A 210 -27.41 8.60 9.64
N ARG A 211 -28.63 8.04 9.55
CA ARG A 211 -28.93 6.80 8.83
C ARG A 211 -28.50 6.90 7.38
N ARG A 212 -28.90 7.98 6.69
CA ARG A 212 -28.54 8.24 5.30
C ARG A 212 -27.04 8.38 5.13
N ALA A 213 -26.36 9.15 5.98
CA ALA A 213 -24.91 9.33 5.91
C ALA A 213 -24.17 7.99 6.07
N ARG A 214 -24.62 7.13 6.99
CA ARG A 214 -24.04 5.80 7.20
C ARG A 214 -24.27 4.85 6.03
N LEU A 215 -25.43 4.93 5.37
CA LEU A 215 -25.73 4.12 4.19
C LEU A 215 -25.03 4.63 2.92
N MET A 216 -24.83 5.95 2.80
CA MET A 216 -24.16 6.59 1.66
C MET A 216 -22.64 6.41 1.65
N SER A 217 -22.05 6.12 2.82
CA SER A 217 -20.62 5.78 2.95
C SER A 217 -20.19 4.69 1.96
N MET A 218 -21.10 3.78 1.59
CA MET A 218 -20.86 2.57 0.82
C MET A 218 -19.84 1.60 1.47
N VAL A 219 -19.01 2.09 2.39
CA VAL A 219 -18.08 1.35 3.24
C VAL A 219 -18.72 1.03 4.58
N VAL A 220 -18.62 -0.23 5.01
CA VAL A 220 -19.08 -0.74 6.29
C VAL A 220 -17.90 -1.04 7.21
N TRP A 221 -17.85 -0.39 8.37
CA TRP A 221 -16.82 -0.60 9.38
C TRP A 221 -17.27 -1.62 10.43
N GLN A 222 -16.34 -2.34 11.04
CA GLN A 222 -16.63 -3.16 12.21
C GLN A 222 -17.18 -2.30 13.37
N GLY A 223 -18.28 -2.75 13.98
CA GLY A 223 -18.96 -2.03 15.05
C GLY A 223 -19.74 -0.81 14.56
N GLN A 224 -19.94 -0.66 13.25
CA GLN A 224 -20.73 0.41 12.68
C GLN A 224 -22.19 0.28 13.09
N TRP A 225 -22.68 1.34 13.71
CA TRP A 225 -24.09 1.52 14.03
C TRP A 225 -24.78 2.32 12.92
N VAL A 226 -25.85 1.72 12.37
CA VAL A 226 -26.81 2.40 11.48
C VAL A 226 -28.08 2.63 12.30
N PRO A 227 -28.46 3.87 12.61
CA PRO A 227 -29.57 4.14 13.51
C PRO A 227 -30.91 3.71 12.92
N VAL A 228 -31.74 3.12 13.79
CA VAL A 228 -33.14 2.81 13.50
C VAL A 228 -34.01 3.96 13.99
N CYS A 229 -34.78 4.54 13.08
CA CYS A 229 -35.64 5.68 13.36
C CYS A 229 -37.11 5.25 13.41
N ASP A 230 -37.91 5.92 14.24
CA ASP A 230 -39.37 5.78 14.27
C ASP A 230 -40.03 6.51 13.09
N SER A 231 -41.37 6.46 13.00
CA SER A 231 -42.15 7.11 11.94
C SER A 231 -42.12 8.65 11.97
N LYS A 232 -41.66 9.24 13.08
CA LYS A 232 -41.46 10.69 13.23
C LYS A 232 -39.99 11.08 12.97
N GLY A 233 -39.12 10.11 12.67
CA GLY A 233 -37.69 10.29 12.47
C GLY A 233 -36.90 10.46 13.78
N ASN A 234 -37.44 10.13 14.95
CA ASN A 234 -36.67 10.07 16.20
C ASN A 234 -35.91 8.74 16.30
N TYR A 235 -34.86 8.69 17.10
CA TYR A 235 -34.16 7.44 17.38
C TYR A 235 -35.05 6.50 18.19
N LEU A 236 -35.14 5.23 17.79
CA LEU A 236 -35.68 4.22 18.70
C LEU A 236 -34.74 4.07 19.90
N PRO A 237 -35.25 3.93 21.13
CA PRO A 237 -34.42 3.78 22.32
C PRO A 237 -33.46 2.60 22.21
N HIS A 238 -33.93 1.46 21.70
CA HIS A 238 -33.13 0.26 21.50
C HIS A 238 -32.42 0.29 20.14
N GLN A 239 -31.09 0.20 20.15
CA GLN A 239 -30.23 0.23 18.96
C GLN A 239 -29.20 -0.89 19.01
N CYS A 240 -28.75 -1.37 17.86
CA CYS A 240 -27.65 -2.32 17.77
C CYS A 240 -26.69 -1.96 16.65
N ASP A 241 -25.42 -2.35 16.79
CA ASP A 241 -24.43 -2.26 15.71
C ASP A 241 -24.35 -3.56 14.89
N ASN A 242 -23.55 -3.53 13.82
CA ASN A 242 -23.34 -4.68 12.93
C ASN A 242 -22.50 -5.82 13.55
N MET A 243 -22.02 -5.67 14.79
CA MET A 243 -21.42 -6.76 15.57
C MET A 243 -22.45 -7.44 16.48
N GLY A 244 -23.70 -6.94 16.51
CA GLY A 244 -24.74 -7.45 17.39
C GLY A 244 -24.63 -6.94 18.83
N GLN A 245 -23.89 -5.84 19.05
CA GLN A 245 -23.90 -5.16 20.34
C GLN A 245 -25.06 -4.19 20.40
N CYS A 246 -25.94 -4.38 21.37
CA CYS A 246 -27.12 -3.54 21.57
C CYS A 246 -26.91 -2.56 22.74
N PHE A 247 -27.55 -1.40 22.65
CA PHE A 247 -27.44 -0.30 23.61
C PHE A 247 -28.67 0.61 23.53
N CYS A 248 -28.85 1.43 24.56
CA CYS A 248 -29.93 2.40 24.63
C CYS A 248 -29.45 3.80 24.22
N VAL A 249 -30.27 4.54 23.49
CA VAL A 249 -29.99 5.92 23.09
C VAL A 249 -31.13 6.89 23.45
N GLU A 250 -30.78 8.16 23.65
CA GLU A 250 -31.76 9.24 23.81
C GLU A 250 -32.54 9.44 22.50
N THR A 251 -33.87 9.46 22.58
CA THR A 251 -34.78 9.48 21.43
C THR A 251 -34.58 10.67 20.49
N MET A 252 -34.25 11.85 21.01
CA MET A 252 -34.12 13.07 20.20
C MET A 252 -32.71 13.27 19.61
N LYS A 253 -31.68 12.91 20.38
CA LYS A 253 -30.28 13.24 20.03
C LYS A 253 -29.43 12.03 19.65
N GLY A 254 -29.87 10.82 19.98
CA GLY A 254 -29.10 9.60 19.76
C GLY A 254 -27.88 9.47 20.69
N THR A 255 -27.88 10.16 21.84
CA THR A 255 -26.79 10.04 22.82
C THR A 255 -26.85 8.68 23.51
N LEU A 256 -25.68 8.08 23.75
CA LEU A 256 -25.59 6.73 24.33
C LEU A 256 -25.92 6.78 25.83
N LEU A 257 -26.93 6.03 26.26
CA LEU A 257 -27.40 5.98 27.66
C LEU A 257 -26.85 4.77 28.43
N THR A 258 -26.51 3.69 27.72
CA THR A 258 -25.99 2.46 28.31
C THR A 258 -24.76 1.96 27.56
N ALA A 259 -23.89 1.22 28.25
CA ALA A 259 -22.76 0.55 27.61
C ALA A 259 -23.26 -0.50 26.59
N LYS A 260 -22.49 -0.69 25.52
CA LYS A 260 -22.76 -1.72 24.51
C LYS A 260 -22.62 -3.11 25.13
N SER A 261 -23.60 -3.99 24.91
CA SER A 261 -23.56 -5.39 25.37
C SER A 261 -24.10 -6.35 24.33
N HIS A 262 -23.62 -7.60 24.37
CA HIS A 262 -24.23 -8.71 23.63
C HIS A 262 -25.37 -9.29 24.48
N GLY A 263 -26.61 -8.94 24.16
CA GLY A 263 -27.79 -9.41 24.89
C GLY A 263 -28.94 -8.41 24.89
N THR A 264 -30.00 -8.72 25.64
CA THR A 264 -31.20 -7.88 25.76
C THR A 264 -30.89 -6.66 26.65
N VAL A 265 -30.98 -5.47 26.08
CA VAL A 265 -30.90 -4.20 26.83
C VAL A 265 -32.30 -3.65 27.05
N ASP A 266 -32.65 -3.33 28.30
CA ASP A 266 -33.92 -2.70 28.62
C ASP A 266 -33.78 -1.17 28.60
N CYS A 267 -34.53 -0.51 27.71
CA CYS A 267 -34.48 0.93 27.49
C CYS A 267 -35.70 1.67 28.05
N THR A 268 -36.54 1.02 28.86
CA THR A 268 -37.79 1.59 29.39
C THR A 268 -37.59 2.63 30.50
N GLY A 269 -36.41 2.70 31.13
CA GLY A 269 -36.16 3.58 32.30
C GLY A 269 -35.31 4.85 32.05
N ASN A 270 -34.73 5.05 30.86
CA ASN A 270 -33.70 6.09 30.65
C ASN A 270 -34.16 7.30 29.81
N GLN A 271 -35.45 7.62 29.80
CA GLN A 271 -36.00 8.75 29.05
C GLN A 271 -36.25 9.93 30.00
N SER A 272 -35.27 10.83 30.15
CA SER A 272 -35.41 12.11 30.84
C SER A 272 -35.26 13.26 29.86
#